data_AF-A0AAJ2U587-F1
#
_entry.id   AF-A0AAJ2U587-F1
#
_cell.length_a   1.000
_cell.length_b   1.000
_cell.length_c   1.000
_cell.angle_alpha   90.00
_cell.angle_beta   90.00
_cell.angle_gamma   90.00
#
_symmetry.space_group_name_H-M   'P 1'
#
loop_
_entity.id
_entity.type
_entity.pdbx_description
1 polymer ?
#
loop_
_entity_poly.entity_id
_entity_poly.type
_entity_poly.pdbx_seq_one_letter_code
_entity_poly.pdbx_strand_id
1 'polypeptide(L)'
;MKKFLHGLIVCSAILTLISCATAEGSGGNNTDYEGTKKMMVDMLKTDEGKQAIQEIMNEEEMRHELVMDNAYVKETIQETLTSEKGRAFWQEVMRDPEFAKTFAESMQTENEKMLKGLMKDPEYQGMMITVLQNPEMEETVLEVMKSKEYRQQVMTVMSEAFESPYFVAKISEILGSVAEEQMKKQDPSKAEEEKKQQEQQQQEEGGGSGSGGQSSGG
;
A
#
# COMPACT_ATOMS: atom_id res chain seq x y z
N MET A 1 20.64 -82.14 62.57
CA MET A 1 21.94 -81.92 61.89
C MET A 1 22.06 -82.49 60.47
N LYS A 2 21.05 -83.16 59.89
CA LYS A 2 21.09 -83.63 58.48
C LYS A 2 20.67 -82.57 57.44
N LYS A 3 19.82 -81.59 57.80
CA LYS A 3 19.32 -80.56 56.88
C LYS A 3 20.35 -79.44 56.59
N PHE A 4 21.20 -79.09 57.55
CA PHE A 4 22.32 -78.15 57.35
C PHE A 4 23.46 -78.75 56.51
N LEU A 5 23.67 -80.07 56.59
CA LEU A 5 24.69 -80.78 55.81
C LEU A 5 24.33 -80.86 54.32
N HIS A 6 23.03 -80.97 53.99
CA HIS A 6 22.57 -80.96 52.60
C HIS A 6 22.63 -79.55 51.97
N GLY A 7 22.39 -78.50 52.76
CA GLY A 7 22.54 -77.10 52.30
C GLY A 7 24.00 -76.74 51.95
N LEU A 8 24.96 -77.26 52.72
CA LEU A 8 26.39 -77.01 52.51
C LEU A 8 26.95 -77.77 51.29
N ILE A 9 26.44 -78.98 51.01
CA ILE A 9 26.82 -79.77 49.83
C ILE A 9 26.25 -79.16 48.54
N VAL A 10 25.02 -78.61 48.58
CA VAL A 10 24.40 -77.94 47.42
C VAL A 10 25.06 -76.58 47.13
N CYS A 11 25.46 -75.81 48.14
CA CYS A 11 26.22 -74.56 47.93
C CYS A 11 27.64 -74.80 47.38
N SER A 12 28.29 -75.90 47.78
CA SER A 12 29.62 -76.25 47.26
C SER A 12 29.59 -76.73 45.80
N ALA A 13 28.46 -77.25 45.31
CA ALA A 13 28.30 -77.72 43.93
C ALA A 13 28.01 -76.59 42.93
N ILE A 14 27.55 -75.43 43.39
CA ILE A 14 27.27 -74.25 42.55
C ILE A 14 28.54 -73.42 42.29
N LEU A 15 29.51 -73.45 43.22
CA LEU A 15 30.78 -72.72 43.09
C LEU A 15 31.78 -73.36 42.10
N THR A 16 31.61 -74.63 41.74
CA THR A 16 32.51 -75.33 40.81
C THR A 16 32.11 -75.21 39.33
N LEU A 17 30.93 -74.67 39.02
CA LEU A 17 30.48 -74.43 37.63
C LEU A 17 30.95 -73.09 37.04
N ILE A 18 31.57 -72.21 37.84
CA ILE A 18 32.10 -70.91 37.38
C ILE A 18 33.61 -71.01 37.04
N SER A 19 34.24 -72.17 37.27
CA SER A 19 35.69 -72.29 37.16
C SER A 19 36.10 -73.45 36.26
N CYS A 20 35.82 -73.35 34.95
CA CYS A 20 36.62 -74.05 33.92
C CYS A 20 36.40 -73.45 32.52
N ALA A 21 36.91 -72.24 32.30
CA ALA A 21 37.44 -71.78 31.00
C ALA A 21 38.47 -70.67 31.28
N THR A 22 39.70 -71.11 31.55
CA THR A 22 40.94 -70.32 31.59
C THR A 22 41.23 -69.74 30.20
N ALA A 23 41.33 -68.41 30.09
CA ALA A 23 42.58 -67.65 30.01
C ALA A 23 43.27 -67.67 28.62
N GLU A 24 42.91 -66.68 27.80
CA GLU A 24 43.88 -65.94 27.00
C GLU A 24 43.71 -64.45 27.30
N GLY A 25 44.83 -63.74 27.45
CA GLY A 25 44.90 -62.34 27.04
C GLY A 25 44.43 -61.29 28.05
N SER A 26 45.35 -60.91 28.93
CA SER A 26 45.34 -59.62 29.61
C SER A 26 45.33 -58.45 28.61
N GLY A 27 44.49 -57.43 28.87
CA GLY A 27 44.65 -56.06 28.38
C GLY A 27 44.08 -55.75 27.00
N GLY A 28 42.93 -55.05 26.94
CA GLY A 28 42.46 -54.55 25.65
C GLY A 28 41.05 -53.96 25.58
N ASN A 29 40.49 -53.37 26.64
CA ASN A 29 39.13 -52.80 26.57
C ASN A 29 39.00 -51.55 25.66
N ASN A 30 40.08 -51.15 24.97
CA ASN A 30 40.11 -50.11 23.94
C ASN A 30 40.39 -50.66 22.53
N THR A 31 40.80 -51.93 22.39
CA THR A 31 41.20 -52.51 21.09
C THR A 31 39.99 -53.05 20.32
N ASP A 32 39.00 -53.62 21.00
CA ASP A 32 37.74 -54.08 20.39
C ASP A 32 36.78 -52.95 20.03
N TYR A 33 36.89 -51.80 20.69
CA TYR A 33 36.06 -50.63 20.38
C TYR A 33 36.43 -50.05 19.01
N GLU A 34 37.73 -49.87 18.74
CA GLU A 34 38.20 -49.40 17.43
C GLU A 34 37.94 -50.44 16.32
N GLY A 35 38.05 -51.74 16.63
CA GLY A 35 37.66 -52.82 15.72
C GLY A 35 36.16 -52.81 15.38
N THR A 36 35.30 -52.70 16.39
CA THR A 36 33.83 -52.66 16.24
C THR A 36 33.37 -51.37 15.55
N LYS A 37 33.99 -50.24 15.87
CA LYS A 37 33.75 -48.94 15.21
C LYS A 37 34.13 -49.01 13.74
N LYS A 38 35.29 -49.59 13.41
CA LYS A 38 35.71 -49.78 12.03
C LYS A 38 34.74 -50.71 11.28
N MET A 39 34.33 -51.80 11.90
CA MET A 39 33.33 -52.71 11.33
C MET A 39 31.97 -52.03 11.09
N MET A 40 31.50 -51.19 12.01
CA MET A 40 30.26 -50.41 11.86
C MET A 40 30.37 -49.36 10.75
N VAL A 41 31.49 -48.63 10.67
CA VAL A 41 31.75 -47.66 9.60
C VAL A 41 31.85 -48.36 8.25
N ASP A 42 32.47 -49.54 8.20
CA ASP A 42 32.59 -50.32 6.99
C ASP A 42 31.21 -50.87 6.55
N MET A 43 30.37 -51.33 7.49
CA MET A 43 28.96 -51.71 7.22
C MET A 43 28.11 -50.54 6.69
N LEU A 44 28.25 -49.34 7.24
CA LEU A 44 27.55 -48.15 6.72
C LEU A 44 28.05 -47.75 5.31
N LYS A 45 29.29 -48.09 4.96
CA LYS A 45 29.89 -47.79 3.65
C LYS A 45 29.64 -48.88 2.61
N THR A 46 29.22 -50.09 3.00
CA THR A 46 28.87 -51.13 2.03
C THR A 46 27.65 -50.71 1.21
N ASP A 47 27.46 -51.38 0.09
CA ASP A 47 26.36 -51.06 -0.81
C ASP A 47 25.01 -51.38 -0.16
N GLU A 48 24.94 -52.40 0.71
CA GLU A 48 23.76 -52.71 1.52
C GLU A 48 23.48 -51.61 2.55
N GLY A 49 24.50 -51.07 3.22
CA GLY A 49 24.35 -49.96 4.16
C GLY A 49 23.86 -48.68 3.48
N LYS A 50 24.40 -48.36 2.30
CA LYS A 50 23.91 -47.25 1.48
C LYS A 50 22.48 -47.47 0.98
N GLN A 51 22.14 -48.69 0.54
CA GLN A 51 20.80 -49.04 0.10
C GLN A 51 19.78 -48.92 1.24
N ALA A 52 20.10 -49.43 2.44
CA ALA A 52 19.23 -49.31 3.61
C ALA A 52 19.00 -47.83 4.00
N ILE A 53 20.06 -47.00 3.98
CA ILE A 53 19.91 -45.55 4.21
C ILE A 53 19.07 -44.91 3.11
N GLN A 54 19.26 -45.28 1.84
CA GLN A 54 18.45 -44.77 0.73
C GLN A 54 16.98 -45.17 0.87
N GLU A 55 16.68 -46.39 1.30
CA GLU A 55 15.31 -46.86 1.56
C GLU A 55 14.66 -46.04 2.67
N ILE A 56 15.35 -45.83 3.80
CA ILE A 56 14.87 -45.00 4.90
C ILE A 56 14.73 -43.54 4.47
N MET A 57 15.66 -43.00 3.68
CA MET A 57 15.57 -41.66 3.11
C MET A 57 14.48 -41.52 2.05
N ASN A 58 13.94 -42.62 1.52
CA ASN A 58 12.80 -42.59 0.62
C ASN A 58 11.46 -42.60 1.38
N GLU A 59 11.47 -42.89 2.69
CA GLU A 59 10.28 -42.80 3.54
C GLU A 59 9.87 -41.34 3.73
N GLU A 60 8.59 -41.07 3.55
CA GLU A 60 8.03 -39.70 3.52
C GLU A 60 8.23 -38.95 4.84
N GLU A 61 8.09 -39.66 5.96
CA GLU A 61 8.27 -39.14 7.32
C GLU A 61 9.72 -38.69 7.58
N MET A 62 10.69 -39.52 7.18
CA MET A 62 12.12 -39.20 7.31
C MET A 62 12.55 -38.05 6.39
N ARG A 63 12.00 -37.97 5.17
CA ARG A 63 12.26 -36.86 4.24
C ARG A 63 11.72 -35.54 4.76
N HIS A 64 10.52 -35.57 5.33
CA HIS A 64 9.88 -34.37 5.85
C HIS A 64 10.69 -33.77 7.00
N GLU A 65 11.07 -34.59 7.98
CA GLU A 65 11.84 -34.14 9.14
C GLU A 65 13.23 -33.61 8.73
N LEU A 66 13.93 -34.33 7.83
CA LEU A 66 15.27 -33.95 7.39
C LEU A 66 15.30 -32.66 6.55
N VAL A 67 14.26 -32.41 5.74
CA VAL A 67 14.19 -31.22 4.86
C VAL A 67 13.67 -29.99 5.61
N MET A 68 12.76 -30.17 6.58
CA MET A 68 12.14 -29.05 7.29
C MET A 68 12.99 -28.51 8.45
N ASP A 69 13.74 -29.36 9.17
CA ASP A 69 14.58 -28.94 10.31
C ASP A 69 15.97 -28.42 9.90
N ASN A 70 16.20 -28.26 8.59
CA ASN A 70 17.51 -27.96 8.07
C ASN A 70 17.71 -26.43 7.93
N ALA A 71 18.49 -25.85 8.84
CA ALA A 71 18.89 -24.43 8.77
C ALA A 71 19.47 -24.05 7.38
N TYR A 72 20.15 -25.00 6.73
CA TYR A 72 20.71 -24.82 5.40
C TYR A 72 19.64 -24.76 4.30
N VAL A 73 18.48 -25.45 4.42
CA VAL A 73 17.33 -25.27 3.51
C VAL A 73 16.75 -23.87 3.66
N LYS A 74 16.56 -23.37 4.89
CA LYS A 74 16.07 -22.01 5.14
C LYS A 74 17.03 -20.96 4.59
N GLU A 75 18.33 -21.10 4.85
CA GLU A 75 19.37 -20.22 4.34
C GLU A 75 19.40 -20.24 2.81
N THR A 76 19.36 -21.42 2.19
CA THR A 76 19.32 -21.57 0.73
C THR A 76 18.08 -20.91 0.12
N ILE A 77 16.90 -21.05 0.73
CA ILE A 77 15.68 -20.37 0.26
C ILE A 77 15.84 -18.86 0.38
N GLN A 78 16.32 -18.36 1.51
CA GLN A 78 16.53 -16.93 1.73
C GLN A 78 17.54 -16.36 0.73
N GLU A 79 18.69 -17.00 0.56
CA GLU A 79 19.72 -16.62 -0.41
C GLU A 79 19.17 -16.66 -1.82
N THR A 80 18.45 -17.72 -2.20
CA THR A 80 17.90 -17.86 -3.55
C THR A 80 16.88 -16.76 -3.84
N LEU A 81 15.93 -16.51 -2.93
CA LEU A 81 14.89 -15.50 -3.11
C LEU A 81 15.41 -14.07 -3.08
N THR A 82 16.47 -13.80 -2.31
CA THR A 82 17.08 -12.46 -2.24
C THR A 82 18.20 -12.26 -3.25
N SER A 83 18.63 -13.32 -3.94
CA SER A 83 19.66 -13.22 -4.98
C SER A 83 19.14 -12.56 -6.26
N GLU A 84 20.09 -12.05 -7.04
CA GLU A 84 19.86 -11.56 -8.40
C GLU A 84 19.24 -12.63 -9.32
N LYS A 85 19.60 -13.90 -9.12
CA LYS A 85 19.01 -15.02 -9.87
C LYS A 85 17.54 -15.22 -9.52
N GLY A 86 17.18 -15.10 -8.25
CA GLY A 86 15.79 -15.13 -7.80
C GLY A 86 14.98 -13.98 -8.39
N ARG A 87 15.53 -12.76 -8.39
CA ARG A 87 14.91 -11.60 -9.03
C ARG A 87 14.68 -11.82 -10.53
N ALA A 88 15.68 -12.32 -11.24
CA ALA A 88 15.57 -12.64 -12.66
C ALA A 88 14.52 -13.73 -12.93
N PHE A 89 14.48 -14.78 -12.10
CA PHE A 89 13.46 -15.83 -12.19
C PHE A 89 12.05 -15.24 -12.06
N TRP A 90 11.80 -14.41 -11.05
CA TRP A 90 10.50 -13.76 -10.88
C TRP A 90 10.14 -12.83 -12.05
N GLN A 91 11.10 -12.09 -12.61
CA GLN A 91 10.87 -11.25 -13.78
C GLN A 91 10.47 -12.06 -15.01
N GLU A 92 11.10 -13.21 -15.24
CA GLU A 92 10.77 -14.11 -16.36
C GLU A 92 9.43 -14.81 -16.16
N VAL A 93 9.16 -15.31 -14.95
CA VAL A 93 7.90 -16.00 -14.64
C VAL A 93 6.71 -15.04 -14.67
N MET A 94 6.88 -13.78 -14.25
CA MET A 94 5.83 -12.76 -14.35
C MET A 94 5.52 -12.34 -15.80
N ARG A 95 6.37 -12.69 -16.77
CA ARG A 95 6.08 -12.48 -18.20
C ARG A 95 5.19 -13.57 -18.79
N ASP A 96 5.08 -14.72 -18.14
CA ASP A 96 4.13 -15.75 -18.55
C ASP A 96 2.69 -15.29 -18.26
N PRO A 97 1.82 -15.15 -19.28
CA PRO A 97 0.46 -14.70 -19.10
C PRO A 97 -0.38 -15.59 -18.19
N GLU A 98 -0.13 -16.91 -18.20
CA GLU A 98 -0.90 -17.84 -17.36
C GLU A 98 -0.54 -17.64 -15.88
N PHE A 99 0.75 -17.61 -15.58
CA PHE A 99 1.23 -17.29 -14.24
C PHE A 99 0.77 -15.90 -13.77
N ALA A 100 0.96 -14.87 -14.60
CA ALA A 100 0.60 -13.49 -14.27
C ALA A 100 -0.90 -13.35 -14.00
N LYS A 101 -1.74 -14.06 -14.76
CA LYS A 101 -3.19 -14.09 -14.53
C LYS A 101 -3.53 -14.72 -13.19
N THR A 102 -3.05 -15.93 -12.92
CA THR A 102 -3.34 -16.63 -11.65
C THR A 102 -2.82 -15.83 -10.46
N PHE A 103 -1.63 -15.23 -10.58
CA PHE A 103 -1.07 -14.35 -9.56
C PHE A 103 -1.93 -13.11 -9.33
N ALA A 104 -2.33 -12.42 -10.39
CA ALA A 104 -3.20 -11.25 -10.30
C ALA A 104 -4.59 -11.59 -9.70
N GLU A 105 -5.19 -12.72 -10.10
CA GLU A 105 -6.44 -13.22 -9.53
C GLU A 105 -6.31 -13.52 -8.04
N SER A 106 -5.20 -14.12 -7.61
CA SER A 106 -4.94 -14.39 -6.19
C SER A 106 -4.84 -13.11 -5.34
N MET A 107 -4.34 -12.02 -5.94
CA MET A 107 -4.18 -10.73 -5.28
C MET A 107 -5.37 -9.78 -5.46
N GLN A 108 -6.34 -10.15 -6.29
CA GLN A 108 -7.39 -9.24 -6.75
C GLN A 108 -8.15 -8.58 -5.59
N THR A 109 -8.58 -9.37 -4.60
CA THR A 109 -9.38 -8.88 -3.46
C THR A 109 -8.61 -7.89 -2.60
N GLU A 110 -7.37 -8.20 -2.24
CA GLU A 110 -6.55 -7.30 -1.41
C GLU A 110 -6.11 -6.06 -2.21
N ASN A 111 -5.83 -6.22 -3.51
CA ASN A 111 -5.51 -5.09 -4.38
C ASN A 111 -6.70 -4.13 -4.54
N GLU A 112 -7.92 -4.66 -4.71
CA GLU A 112 -9.14 -3.85 -4.76
C GLU A 112 -9.37 -3.10 -3.44
N LYS A 113 -9.19 -3.77 -2.31
CA LYS A 113 -9.31 -3.17 -0.99
C LYS A 113 -8.28 -2.07 -0.77
N MET A 114 -7.03 -2.29 -1.19
CA MET A 114 -5.97 -1.29 -1.16
C MET A 114 -6.36 -0.08 -2.03
N LEU A 115 -6.76 -0.29 -3.29
CA LEU A 115 -7.17 0.79 -4.19
C LEU A 115 -8.35 1.60 -3.64
N LYS A 116 -9.38 0.93 -3.10
CA LYS A 116 -10.51 1.60 -2.42
C LYS A 116 -10.07 2.39 -1.18
N GLY A 117 -9.06 1.91 -0.47
CA GLY A 117 -8.43 2.62 0.64
C GLY A 117 -7.70 3.87 0.16
N LEU A 118 -6.84 3.73 -0.85
CA LEU A 118 -6.08 4.83 -1.47
C LEU A 118 -6.99 5.90 -2.06
N MET A 119 -8.14 5.56 -2.63
CA MET A 119 -9.13 6.55 -3.10
C MET A 119 -9.64 7.49 -1.99
N LYS A 120 -9.48 7.13 -0.71
CA LYS A 120 -9.83 7.97 0.44
C LYS A 120 -8.61 8.70 1.04
N ASP A 121 -7.42 8.39 0.55
CA ASP A 121 -6.18 9.00 0.99
C ASP A 121 -5.96 10.35 0.27
N PRO A 122 -5.65 11.44 1.00
CA PRO A 122 -5.48 12.76 0.39
C PRO A 122 -4.32 12.85 -0.62
N GLU A 123 -3.22 12.13 -0.39
CA GLU A 123 -2.06 12.17 -1.29
C GLU A 123 -2.40 11.47 -2.60
N TYR A 124 -3.04 10.30 -2.52
CA TYR A 124 -3.50 9.58 -3.71
C TYR A 124 -4.59 10.34 -4.46
N GLN A 125 -5.52 11.01 -3.77
CA GLN A 125 -6.49 11.90 -4.41
C GLN A 125 -5.81 13.05 -5.15
N GLY A 126 -4.77 13.66 -4.56
CA GLY A 126 -3.99 14.71 -5.23
C GLY A 126 -3.34 14.22 -6.53
N MET A 127 -2.75 13.02 -6.51
CA MET A 127 -2.22 12.39 -7.73
C MET A 127 -3.33 12.12 -8.75
N MET A 128 -4.49 11.63 -8.31
CA MET A 128 -5.63 11.37 -9.20
C MET A 128 -6.17 12.65 -9.83
N ILE A 129 -6.28 13.75 -9.08
CA ILE A 129 -6.68 15.06 -9.62
C ILE A 129 -5.70 15.52 -10.70
N THR A 130 -4.40 15.32 -10.48
CA THR A 130 -3.38 15.66 -11.48
C THR A 130 -3.58 14.86 -12.77
N VAL A 131 -3.92 13.57 -12.67
CA VAL A 131 -4.26 12.73 -13.84
C VAL A 131 -5.53 13.24 -14.54
N LEU A 132 -6.55 13.64 -13.78
CA LEU A 132 -7.80 14.18 -14.31
C LEU A 132 -7.67 15.57 -14.95
N GLN A 133 -6.60 16.30 -14.68
CA GLN A 133 -6.31 17.61 -15.27
C GLN A 133 -5.55 17.51 -16.59
N ASN A 134 -5.48 16.34 -17.21
CA ASN A 134 -4.85 16.20 -18.52
C ASN A 134 -5.72 16.85 -19.64
N PRO A 135 -5.14 17.19 -20.81
CA PRO A 135 -5.87 17.83 -21.89
C PRO A 135 -7.04 17.02 -22.47
N GLU A 136 -6.95 15.69 -22.46
CA GLU A 136 -8.01 14.79 -22.98
C GLU A 136 -9.26 14.80 -22.07
N MET A 137 -9.04 14.84 -20.75
CA MET A 137 -10.10 14.99 -19.76
C MET A 137 -10.69 16.40 -19.81
N GLU A 138 -9.87 17.43 -20.04
CA GLU A 138 -10.37 18.80 -20.26
C GLU A 138 -11.30 18.86 -21.48
N GLU A 139 -10.91 18.26 -22.61
CA GLU A 139 -11.75 18.18 -23.81
C GLU A 139 -13.07 17.46 -23.53
N THR A 140 -13.02 16.34 -22.81
CA THR A 140 -14.21 15.58 -22.40
C THR A 140 -15.14 16.43 -21.53
N VAL A 141 -14.59 17.17 -20.55
CA VAL A 141 -15.37 18.08 -19.71
C VAL A 141 -16.00 19.21 -20.53
N LEU A 142 -15.26 19.79 -21.47
CA LEU A 142 -15.79 20.83 -22.37
C LEU A 142 -16.90 20.30 -23.29
N GLU A 143 -16.81 19.05 -23.73
CA GLU A 143 -17.88 18.40 -24.49
C GLU A 143 -19.14 18.23 -23.64
N VAL A 144 -18.99 17.76 -22.39
CA VAL A 144 -20.11 17.66 -21.43
C VAL A 144 -20.72 19.03 -21.17
N MET A 145 -19.93 20.10 -21.04
CA MET A 145 -20.47 21.46 -20.89
C MET A 145 -21.22 21.97 -22.13
N LYS A 146 -20.89 21.47 -23.32
CA LYS A 146 -21.58 21.80 -24.57
C LYS A 146 -22.83 20.95 -24.80
N SER A 147 -23.01 19.86 -24.03
CA SER A 147 -24.15 18.95 -24.13
C SER A 147 -25.49 19.66 -23.94
N LYS A 148 -26.56 19.07 -24.49
CA LYS A 148 -27.90 19.63 -24.41
C LYS A 148 -28.40 19.65 -22.96
N GLU A 149 -28.05 18.63 -22.20
CA GLU A 149 -28.41 18.41 -20.81
C GLU A 149 -27.81 19.53 -19.94
N TYR A 150 -26.52 19.81 -20.10
CA TYR A 150 -25.86 20.89 -19.36
C TYR A 150 -26.37 22.27 -19.79
N ARG A 151 -26.60 22.49 -21.09
CA ARG A 151 -27.21 23.74 -21.57
C ARG A 151 -28.58 24.00 -20.95
N GLN A 152 -29.40 22.98 -20.74
CA GLN A 152 -30.70 23.15 -20.10
C GLN A 152 -30.55 23.60 -18.64
N GLN A 153 -29.59 23.04 -17.89
CA GLN A 153 -29.26 23.52 -16.54
C GLN A 153 -28.76 24.97 -16.57
N VAL A 154 -27.88 25.32 -17.51
CA VAL A 154 -27.38 26.69 -17.68
C VAL A 154 -28.52 27.66 -17.99
N MET A 155 -29.46 27.29 -18.85
CA MET A 155 -30.64 28.13 -19.16
C MET A 155 -31.53 28.35 -17.94
N THR A 156 -31.72 27.33 -17.09
CA THR A 156 -32.45 27.49 -15.84
C THR A 156 -31.73 28.45 -14.89
N VAL A 157 -30.42 28.25 -14.66
CA VAL A 157 -29.60 29.13 -13.80
C VAL A 157 -29.60 30.57 -14.33
N MET A 158 -29.51 30.76 -15.65
CA MET A 158 -29.60 32.10 -16.26
C MET A 158 -30.99 32.72 -16.04
N SER A 159 -32.06 31.96 -16.21
CA SER A 159 -33.42 32.45 -16.00
C SER A 159 -33.63 32.89 -14.55
N GLU A 160 -33.20 32.07 -13.59
CA GLU A 160 -33.24 32.39 -12.15
C GLU A 160 -32.38 33.63 -11.83
N ALA A 161 -31.21 33.76 -12.45
CA ALA A 161 -30.34 34.93 -12.27
C ALA A 161 -31.02 36.21 -12.79
N PHE A 162 -31.69 36.16 -13.94
CA PHE A 162 -32.44 37.29 -14.50
C PHE A 162 -33.65 37.70 -13.66
N GLU A 163 -34.28 36.74 -12.99
CA GLU A 163 -35.39 37.01 -12.05
C GLU A 163 -34.88 37.57 -10.71
N SER A 164 -33.58 37.51 -10.43
CA SER A 164 -33.05 38.02 -9.18
C SER A 164 -33.19 39.56 -9.11
N PRO A 165 -33.64 40.12 -7.96
CA PRO A 165 -33.82 41.56 -7.80
C PRO A 165 -32.57 42.38 -8.13
N TYR A 166 -31.39 41.83 -7.86
CA TYR A 166 -30.12 42.46 -8.18
C TYR A 166 -29.92 42.62 -9.70
N PHE A 167 -30.19 41.55 -10.46
CA PHE A 167 -30.01 41.57 -11.91
C PHE A 167 -31.08 42.41 -12.59
N VAL A 168 -32.33 42.35 -12.11
CA VAL A 168 -33.42 43.24 -12.57
C VAL A 168 -33.07 44.70 -12.34
N ALA A 169 -32.53 45.05 -11.17
CA ALA A 169 -32.10 46.42 -10.87
C ALA A 169 -30.97 46.88 -11.80
N LYS A 170 -29.97 46.03 -12.04
CA LYS A 170 -28.87 46.32 -12.96
C LYS A 170 -29.33 46.47 -14.41
N ILE A 171 -30.24 45.62 -14.88
CA ILE A 171 -30.82 45.75 -16.22
C ILE A 171 -31.63 47.06 -16.31
N SER A 172 -32.39 47.39 -15.28
CA SER A 172 -33.18 48.63 -15.25
C SER A 172 -32.29 49.88 -15.26
N GLU A 173 -31.17 49.86 -14.54
CA GLU A 173 -30.14 50.92 -14.56
C GLU A 173 -29.53 51.07 -15.96
N ILE A 174 -29.16 49.97 -16.60
CA ILE A 174 -28.61 49.98 -17.97
C ILE A 174 -29.65 50.52 -18.95
N LEU A 175 -30.90 50.06 -18.89
CA LEU A 175 -31.98 50.55 -19.75
C LEU A 175 -32.24 52.05 -19.55
N GLY A 176 -32.17 52.53 -18.31
CA GLY A 176 -32.24 53.94 -17.99
C GLY A 176 -31.12 54.75 -18.66
N SER A 177 -29.87 54.30 -18.52
CA SER A 177 -28.71 54.97 -19.13
C SER A 177 -28.78 55.01 -20.67
N VAL A 178 -29.24 53.92 -21.30
CA VAL A 178 -29.42 53.86 -22.76
C VAL A 178 -30.54 54.80 -23.21
N ALA A 179 -31.63 54.90 -22.45
CA ALA A 179 -32.72 55.83 -22.75
C ALA A 179 -32.26 57.29 -22.63
N GLU A 180 -31.48 57.63 -21.60
CA GLU A 180 -30.87 58.96 -21.45
C GLU A 180 -29.92 59.29 -22.62
N GLU A 181 -29.07 58.36 -23.04
CA GLU A 181 -28.18 58.55 -24.19
C GLU A 181 -28.96 58.72 -25.50
N GLN A 182 -30.04 57.98 -25.70
CA GLN A 182 -30.88 58.11 -26.90
C GLN A 182 -31.65 59.43 -26.91
N MET A 183 -32.16 59.89 -25.76
CA MET A 183 -32.77 61.21 -25.63
C MET A 183 -31.78 62.33 -25.90
N LYS A 184 -30.53 62.22 -25.40
CA LYS A 184 -29.44 63.16 -25.71
C LYS A 184 -29.04 63.18 -27.19
N LYS A 185 -29.27 62.08 -27.93
CA LYS A 185 -29.02 61.99 -29.38
C LYS A 185 -30.20 62.46 -30.24
N GLN A 186 -31.44 62.38 -29.75
CA GLN A 186 -32.64 62.80 -30.51
C GLN A 186 -32.99 64.29 -30.34
N ASP A 187 -32.52 64.97 -29.29
CA ASP A 187 -32.71 66.41 -29.11
C ASP A 187 -31.42 67.08 -28.60
N PRO A 188 -30.63 67.72 -29.49
CA PRO A 188 -29.41 68.44 -29.12
C PRO A 188 -29.65 69.58 -28.12
N SER A 189 -30.90 70.02 -27.96
CA SER A 189 -31.28 71.23 -27.23
C SER A 189 -31.28 71.06 -25.71
N LYS A 190 -31.34 69.82 -25.19
CA LYS A 190 -31.30 69.55 -23.73
C LYS A 190 -29.91 69.33 -23.14
N ALA A 191 -28.89 69.12 -23.98
CA ALA A 191 -27.51 68.96 -23.51
C ALA A 191 -26.90 70.27 -22.97
N GLU A 192 -27.45 71.43 -23.36
CA GLU A 192 -27.02 72.75 -22.85
C GLU A 192 -27.66 73.16 -21.52
N GLU A 193 -28.84 72.62 -21.16
CA GLU A 193 -29.49 72.93 -19.87
C GLU A 193 -28.88 72.15 -18.70
N GLU A 194 -28.47 70.89 -18.89
CA GLU A 194 -27.79 70.11 -17.84
C GLU A 194 -26.38 70.64 -17.52
N LYS A 195 -25.65 71.17 -18.52
CA LYS A 195 -24.36 71.83 -18.29
C LYS A 195 -24.48 73.11 -17.46
N LYS A 196 -25.58 73.86 -17.60
CA LYS A 196 -25.82 75.08 -16.82
C LYS A 196 -26.24 74.80 -15.37
N GLN A 197 -26.86 73.64 -15.07
CA GLN A 197 -27.18 73.27 -13.70
C GLN A 197 -25.99 72.70 -12.92
N GLN A 198 -25.04 72.02 -13.59
CA GLN A 198 -23.79 71.59 -12.92
C GLN A 198 -22.82 72.74 -12.61
N GLU A 199 -22.84 73.84 -13.38
CA GLU A 199 -22.03 75.02 -13.07
C GLU A 199 -22.62 75.87 -11.92
N GLN A 200 -23.92 75.77 -11.62
CA GLN A 200 -24.53 76.48 -10.48
C GLN A 200 -24.32 75.78 -9.14
N GLN A 201 -24.16 74.45 -9.09
CA GLN A 201 -23.87 73.73 -7.84
C GLN A 201 -22.40 73.82 -7.40
N GLN A 202 -21.46 74.16 -8.29
CA GLN A 202 -20.05 74.38 -7.90
C GLN A 202 -19.75 75.80 -7.39
N GLN A 203 -20.69 76.75 -7.47
CA GLN A 203 -20.52 78.10 -6.93
C GLN A 203 -21.03 78.29 -5.50
N GLU A 204 -21.82 77.36 -4.94
CA GLU A 204 -22.30 77.47 -3.54
C GLU A 204 -21.33 76.92 -2.48
N GLU A 205 -20.34 76.08 -2.86
CA GLU A 205 -19.34 75.56 -1.89
C GLU A 205 -18.04 76.39 -1.79
N GLY A 206 -17.90 77.48 -2.55
CA GLY A 206 -16.64 78.21 -2.69
C GLY A 206 -16.51 79.55 -1.95
N GLY A 207 -17.53 80.03 -1.23
CA GLY A 207 -17.61 81.44 -0.81
C GLY A 207 -18.03 81.66 0.64
N GLY A 208 -17.14 81.39 1.61
CA GLY A 208 -17.46 81.74 3.00
C GLY A 208 -16.42 81.42 4.06
N SER A 209 -15.23 82.02 4.00
CA SER A 209 -14.45 82.21 5.23
C SER A 209 -13.68 83.52 5.20
N GLY A 210 -14.29 84.52 5.85
CA GLY A 210 -13.78 85.88 5.99
C GLY A 210 -14.19 86.50 7.32
N SER A 211 -13.32 86.28 8.32
CA SER A 211 -12.91 87.25 9.35
C SER A 211 -13.85 87.63 10.51
N GLY A 212 -13.32 87.38 11.73
CA GLY A 212 -13.42 88.22 12.93
C GLY A 212 -14.65 87.95 13.81
N GLY A 213 -14.57 87.76 15.12
CA GLY A 213 -13.51 88.03 16.09
C GLY A 213 -14.18 88.42 17.42
N GLN A 214 -13.47 88.18 18.53
CA GLN A 214 -13.60 88.85 19.83
C GLN A 214 -14.43 88.19 20.97
N SER A 215 -13.66 87.54 21.86
CA SER A 215 -13.47 87.89 23.29
C SER A 215 -14.49 87.53 24.39
N SER A 216 -13.88 87.08 25.50
CA SER A 216 -14.30 87.16 26.91
C SER A 216 -15.30 86.11 27.39
N GLY A 217 -15.09 85.38 28.49
CA GLY A 217 -14.07 85.42 29.54
C GLY A 217 -14.47 84.44 30.65
N GLY A 218 -13.55 84.14 31.57
CA GLY A 218 -13.77 83.25 32.72
C GLY A 218 -12.67 82.20 32.86
#